data_AF-A0A2E4F668-F1
#
_entry.id   AF-A0A2E4F668-F1
#
_cell.length_a   1.000
_cell.length_b   1.000
_cell.length_c   1.000
_cell.angle_alpha   90.00
_cell.angle_beta   90.00
_cell.angle_gamma   90.00
#
_symmetry.space_group_name_H-M   'P 1'
#
loop_
_entity.id
_entity.type
_entity.pdbx_description
1 polymer ?
#
loop_
_entity_poly.entity_id
_entity_poly.type
_entity_poly.pdbx_seq_one_letter_code
_entity_poly.pdbx_strand_id
1 'polypeptide(L)'
;MRTTVLGLLLVLGFTASAWAWGDDDEPIVLHDGSWICSTPEAYETAIELESTTDKTFSELKKDLLDRKLCMYVDGGDIEDMMAPYVIIIDQQATKVKVKFTLEFYKKFKFLHRRITRVTFMGWTDEARLRDYYDWFNNG
;
A
#
# COMPACT_ATOMS: atom_id res chain seq x y z
N MET A 1 -50.38 24.65 -23.76
CA MET A 1 -49.96 23.36 -24.36
C MET A 1 -48.68 22.91 -23.67
N ARG A 2 -48.68 21.67 -23.16
CA ARG A 2 -47.51 20.95 -22.63
C ARG A 2 -46.57 20.59 -23.79
N THR A 3 -45.28 20.81 -23.62
CA THR A 3 -44.22 19.92 -24.11
C THR A 3 -43.05 19.94 -23.14
N THR A 4 -42.48 18.77 -22.98
CA THR A 4 -41.68 18.22 -21.89
C THR A 4 -40.18 18.14 -22.23
N VAL A 5 -39.35 18.38 -21.21
CA VAL A 5 -38.22 17.54 -20.75
C VAL A 5 -36.84 17.64 -21.43
N LEU A 6 -35.84 17.33 -20.59
CA LEU A 6 -34.40 17.05 -20.78
C LEU A 6 -33.51 18.31 -20.80
N GLY A 7 -32.70 18.62 -19.78
CA GLY A 7 -32.02 17.75 -18.82
C GLY A 7 -30.60 17.52 -19.31
N LEU A 8 -29.66 18.41 -18.98
CA LEU A 8 -28.24 18.22 -19.22
C LEU A 8 -27.42 18.77 -18.04
N LEU A 9 -27.45 18.03 -16.93
CA LEU A 9 -26.44 18.14 -15.88
C LEU A 9 -25.23 17.32 -16.35
N LEU A 10 -24.36 17.95 -17.11
CA LEU A 10 -23.08 17.38 -17.50
C LEU A 10 -22.09 17.61 -16.36
N VAL A 11 -22.20 16.80 -15.30
CA VAL A 11 -21.19 16.74 -14.24
C VAL A 11 -19.97 16.00 -14.82
N LEU A 12 -19.06 16.75 -15.44
CA LEU A 12 -17.71 16.28 -15.75
C LEU A 12 -16.89 16.23 -14.46
N GLY A 13 -17.25 15.28 -13.59
CA GLY A 13 -16.49 14.92 -12.39
C GLY A 13 -15.63 13.70 -12.67
N PHE A 14 -14.64 13.83 -13.56
CA PHE A 14 -13.54 12.87 -13.68
C PHE A 14 -12.24 13.65 -13.91
N THR A 15 -11.82 14.42 -12.89
CA THR A 15 -10.40 14.64 -12.68
C THR A 15 -9.85 13.38 -11.99
N ALA A 16 -9.79 12.27 -12.74
CA ALA A 16 -8.78 11.28 -12.43
C ALA A 16 -7.46 12.00 -12.74
N SER A 17 -6.82 12.53 -11.70
CA SER A 17 -5.41 12.89 -11.79
C SER A 17 -4.68 11.58 -12.08
N ALA A 18 -4.57 11.26 -13.36
CA ALA A 18 -3.56 10.37 -13.86
C ALA A 18 -2.24 11.10 -13.60
N TRP A 19 -1.68 10.87 -12.42
CA TRP A 19 -0.27 11.14 -12.17
C TRP A 19 0.47 10.18 -13.08
N ALA A 20 0.74 10.70 -14.29
CA ALA A 20 1.60 10.10 -15.26
C ALA A 20 3.00 10.12 -14.64
N TRP A 21 3.56 8.94 -14.43
CA TRP A 21 4.96 8.72 -14.11
C TRP A 21 5.82 9.59 -15.03
N GLY A 22 6.42 10.64 -14.48
CA GLY A 22 7.57 11.25 -15.12
C GLY A 22 8.73 10.27 -15.00
N ASP A 23 9.55 10.16 -16.04
CA ASP A 23 10.80 9.37 -16.02
C ASP A 23 11.80 9.85 -14.94
N ASP A 24 11.47 10.91 -14.18
CA ASP A 24 12.27 11.55 -13.13
C ASP A 24 11.80 11.22 -11.69
N ASP A 25 10.68 10.50 -11.50
CA ASP A 25 10.26 10.09 -10.16
C ASP A 25 11.04 8.84 -9.73
N GLU A 26 11.99 9.03 -8.81
CA GLU A 26 12.81 7.95 -8.26
C GLU A 26 11.92 6.84 -7.66
N PRO A 27 12.27 5.55 -7.85
CA PRO A 27 11.44 4.46 -7.36
C PRO A 27 11.27 4.52 -5.84
N ILE A 28 10.04 4.40 -5.35
CA ILE A 28 9.73 4.49 -3.91
C ILE A 28 9.61 3.10 -3.30
N VAL A 29 10.16 2.89 -2.10
CA VAL A 29 9.97 1.67 -1.28
C VAL A 29 9.40 1.98 0.09
N LEU A 30 8.87 0.95 0.76
CA LEU A 30 8.47 1.04 2.17
C LEU A 30 9.72 0.98 3.07
N HIS A 31 9.66 1.70 4.20
CA HIS A 31 10.54 1.45 5.33
C HIS A 31 10.26 0.05 5.92
N ASP A 32 11.31 -0.59 6.46
CA ASP A 32 11.14 -1.81 7.23
C ASP A 32 10.22 -1.55 8.42
N GLY A 33 9.20 -2.40 8.53
CA GLY A 33 8.24 -2.37 9.60
C GLY A 33 7.07 -1.41 9.38
N SER A 34 6.45 -1.46 8.21
CA SER A 34 5.37 -0.54 7.82
C SER A 34 3.99 -1.19 7.90
N TRP A 35 3.02 -0.50 8.50
CA TRP A 35 1.62 -0.88 8.42
C TRP A 35 0.99 -0.43 7.11
N ILE A 36 0.31 -1.35 6.43
CA ILE A 36 -0.50 -1.09 5.24
C ILE A 36 -1.95 -1.41 5.57
N CYS A 37 -2.82 -0.39 5.60
CA CYS A 37 -4.15 -0.48 6.19
C CYS A 37 -5.29 -0.21 5.20
N SER A 38 -6.49 -0.70 5.51
CA SER A 38 -7.68 -0.55 4.67
C SER A 38 -8.18 0.90 4.58
N THR A 39 -8.00 1.68 5.64
CA THR A 39 -8.36 3.12 5.72
C THR A 39 -7.28 3.90 6.51
N PRO A 40 -7.24 5.24 6.39
CA PRO A 40 -6.39 6.09 7.24
C PRO A 40 -6.65 5.90 8.74
N GLU A 41 -7.90 5.74 9.16
CA GLU A 41 -8.28 5.56 10.56
C GLU A 41 -7.82 4.21 11.12
N ALA A 42 -7.84 3.17 10.27
CA ALA A 42 -7.28 1.86 10.63
C ALA A 42 -5.75 1.94 10.82
N TYR A 43 -5.06 2.78 10.05
CA TYR A 43 -3.63 3.05 10.26
C TYR A 43 -3.38 3.71 11.61
N GLU A 44 -4.12 4.77 11.94
CA GLU A 44 -3.97 5.43 13.25
C GLU A 44 -4.26 4.47 14.41
N THR A 45 -5.29 3.64 14.28
CA THR A 45 -5.60 2.61 15.26
C THR A 45 -4.46 1.60 15.40
N ALA A 46 -3.81 1.21 14.31
CA ALA A 46 -2.67 0.28 14.37
C ALA A 46 -1.47 0.89 15.10
N ILE A 47 -1.15 2.15 14.82
CA ILE A 47 -0.07 2.89 15.51
C ILE A 47 -0.36 3.06 17.00
N GLU A 48 -1.60 3.43 17.35
CA GLU A 48 -2.03 3.54 18.74
C GLU A 48 -1.89 2.19 19.45
N LEU A 49 -2.42 1.11 18.85
CA LEU A 49 -2.36 -0.22 19.45
C LEU A 49 -0.94 -0.77 19.57
N GLU A 50 -0.04 -0.48 18.62
CA GLU A 50 1.37 -0.85 18.72
C GLU A 50 2.08 -0.12 19.87
N SER A 51 1.68 1.12 20.14
CA SER A 51 2.20 1.89 21.28
C SER A 51 1.67 1.40 22.64
N THR A 52 0.54 0.71 22.66
CA THR A 52 -0.04 0.09 23.87
C THR A 52 0.54 -1.30 24.13
N THR A 53 0.85 -1.62 25.39
CA THR A 53 1.46 -2.91 25.79
C THR A 53 0.46 -4.03 26.09
N ASP A 54 -0.81 -3.89 25.68
CA ASP A 54 -1.89 -4.83 26.00
C ASP A 54 -1.77 -6.17 25.24
N LYS A 55 -1.14 -6.17 24.07
CA LYS A 55 -0.89 -7.36 23.23
C LYS A 55 0.58 -7.45 22.87
N THR A 56 1.08 -8.66 22.66
CA THR A 56 2.38 -8.80 21.99
C THR A 56 2.27 -8.32 20.54
N PHE A 57 3.38 -7.87 19.98
CA PHE A 57 3.41 -7.38 18.59
C PHE A 57 2.93 -8.43 17.57
N SER A 58 3.27 -9.71 17.80
CA SER A 58 2.80 -10.83 16.97
C SER A 58 1.28 -11.01 17.04
N GLU A 59 0.69 -10.90 18.24
CA GLU A 59 -0.76 -10.96 18.43
C GLU A 59 -1.46 -9.77 17.77
N LEU A 60 -0.88 -8.58 17.83
CA LEU A 60 -1.40 -7.39 17.17
C LEU A 60 -1.42 -7.56 15.64
N LYS A 61 -0.30 -7.99 15.04
CA LYS A 61 -0.22 -8.29 13.59
C LYS A 61 -1.31 -9.26 13.16
N LYS A 62 -1.45 -10.36 13.90
CA LYS A 62 -2.46 -11.37 13.62
C LYS A 62 -3.88 -10.82 13.74
N ASP A 63 -4.20 -10.10 14.82
CA ASP A 63 -5.52 -9.52 15.06
C ASP A 63 -5.93 -8.54 13.95
N LEU A 64 -5.05 -7.61 13.60
CA LEU A 64 -5.32 -6.62 12.56
C LEU A 64 -5.47 -7.26 11.17
N LEU A 65 -4.68 -8.28 10.87
CA LEU A 65 -4.77 -9.04 9.62
C LEU A 65 -6.06 -9.86 9.55
N ASP A 66 -6.41 -10.58 10.62
CA ASP A 66 -7.63 -11.39 10.69
C ASP A 66 -8.91 -10.52 10.55
N ARG A 67 -8.87 -9.30 11.10
CA ARG A 67 -9.91 -8.27 10.93
C ARG A 67 -9.88 -7.58 9.58
N LYS A 68 -8.90 -7.88 8.73
CA LYS A 68 -8.65 -7.24 7.41
C LYS A 68 -8.45 -5.73 7.50
N LEU A 69 -7.95 -5.26 8.64
CA LEU A 69 -7.72 -3.85 8.87
C LEU A 69 -6.35 -3.42 8.36
N CYS A 70 -5.31 -4.18 8.71
CA CYS A 70 -3.94 -3.87 8.32
C CYS A 70 -3.13 -5.14 8.10
N MET A 71 -2.13 -5.06 7.23
CA MET A 71 -1.01 -5.98 7.18
C MET A 71 0.25 -5.24 7.61
N TYR A 72 1.19 -5.97 8.19
CA TYR A 72 2.52 -5.45 8.48
C TYR A 72 3.48 -5.94 7.40
N VAL A 73 4.28 -5.02 6.85
CA VAL A 73 5.32 -5.30 5.86
C VAL A 73 6.67 -5.17 6.55
N ASP A 74 7.45 -6.25 6.58
CA ASP A 74 8.80 -6.27 7.13
C ASP A 74 9.89 -6.31 6.02
N GLY A 75 11.15 -6.30 6.43
CA GLY A 75 12.31 -6.32 5.53
C GLY A 75 12.29 -7.48 4.52
N GLY A 76 11.80 -8.66 4.92
CA GLY A 76 11.70 -9.81 4.02
C GLY A 76 10.66 -9.58 2.93
N ASP A 77 9.52 -9.00 3.29
CA ASP A 77 8.49 -8.60 2.31
C ASP A 77 9.02 -7.51 1.35
N ILE A 78 9.86 -6.58 1.83
CA ILE A 78 10.45 -5.52 1.01
C ILE A 78 11.42 -6.11 -0.02
N GLU A 79 12.25 -7.09 0.36
CA GLU A 79 13.16 -7.79 -0.55
C GLU A 79 12.41 -8.53 -1.68
N ASP A 80 11.22 -9.06 -1.39
CA ASP A 80 10.37 -9.78 -2.35
C ASP A 80 9.42 -8.84 -3.14
N MET A 81 9.53 -7.52 -2.97
CA MET A 81 8.71 -6.53 -3.66
C MET A 81 9.15 -6.34 -5.12
N MET A 82 8.17 -6.38 -6.03
CA MET A 82 8.40 -6.21 -7.46
C MET A 82 8.30 -4.75 -7.90
N ALA A 83 9.12 -4.36 -8.87
CA ALA A 83 8.99 -3.09 -9.57
C ALA A 83 7.63 -2.93 -10.31
N PRO A 84 7.04 -1.72 -10.37
CA PRO A 84 7.47 -0.48 -9.71
C PRO A 84 7.10 -0.54 -8.22
N TYR A 85 8.12 -0.58 -7.36
CA TYR A 85 8.08 -1.10 -5.99
C TYR A 85 6.84 -0.64 -5.21
N VAL A 86 6.69 0.67 -5.02
CA VAL A 86 5.50 1.27 -4.42
C VAL A 86 4.96 2.36 -5.33
N ILE A 87 3.66 2.31 -5.60
CA ILE A 87 2.93 3.32 -6.37
C ILE A 87 1.99 4.06 -5.44
N ILE A 88 2.13 5.38 -5.30
CA ILE A 88 1.13 6.21 -4.63
C ILE A 88 -0.07 6.38 -5.58
N ILE A 89 -1.27 6.05 -5.12
CA ILE A 89 -2.51 6.12 -5.91
C ILE A 89 -3.55 7.08 -5.34
N ASP A 90 -3.38 7.53 -4.10
CA ASP A 90 -4.25 8.51 -3.43
C ASP A 90 -3.50 9.13 -2.23
N GLN A 91 -3.91 10.32 -1.79
CA GLN A 91 -3.31 11.02 -0.65
C GLN A 91 -4.36 11.79 0.15
N GLN A 92 -4.30 11.66 1.48
CA GLN A 92 -5.14 12.36 2.44
C GLN A 92 -4.29 12.84 3.62
N ALA A 93 -4.09 14.15 3.71
CA ALA A 93 -3.17 14.76 4.69
C ALA A 93 -1.77 14.09 4.61
N THR A 94 -1.29 13.50 5.71
CA THR A 94 0.00 12.78 5.76
C THR A 94 -0.11 11.30 5.40
N LYS A 95 -1.31 10.81 5.05
CA LYS A 95 -1.52 9.42 4.65
C LYS A 95 -1.57 9.29 3.15
N VAL A 96 -0.90 8.26 2.66
CA VAL A 96 -0.84 7.90 1.25
C VAL A 96 -1.40 6.51 1.07
N LYS A 97 -2.23 6.34 0.04
CA LYS A 97 -2.66 5.03 -0.40
C LYS A 97 -1.66 4.52 -1.41
N VAL A 98 -1.08 3.37 -1.13
CA VAL A 98 -0.06 2.75 -1.95
C VAL A 98 -0.58 1.50 -2.62
N LYS A 99 0.03 1.15 -3.75
CA LYS A 99 -0.15 -0.09 -4.48
C LYS A 99 1.22 -0.69 -4.77
N PHE A 100 1.43 -1.94 -4.40
CA PHE A 100 2.69 -2.67 -4.63
C PHE A 100 2.41 -4.14 -4.90
N THR A 101 3.39 -4.87 -5.45
CA THR A 101 3.24 -6.30 -5.74
C THR A 101 4.33 -7.09 -5.04
N LEU A 102 3.97 -8.12 -4.28
CA LEU A 102 4.91 -9.06 -3.67
C LEU A 102 4.97 -10.35 -4.48
N GLU A 103 6.18 -10.89 -4.67
CA GLU A 103 6.40 -12.18 -5.32
C GLU A 103 6.69 -13.28 -4.30
N PHE A 104 5.76 -14.23 -4.16
CA PHE A 104 5.91 -15.38 -3.28
C PHE A 104 6.44 -16.61 -4.05
N TYR A 105 7.54 -17.19 -3.56
CA TYR A 105 8.15 -18.38 -4.13
C TYR A 105 7.83 -19.65 -3.34
N LYS A 106 7.28 -20.68 -4.00
CA LYS A 106 7.15 -22.03 -3.43
C LYS A 106 7.88 -23.07 -4.28
N LYS A 107 8.85 -23.77 -3.69
CA LYS A 107 9.57 -24.89 -4.33
C LYS A 107 8.71 -26.15 -4.24
N PHE A 108 8.43 -26.78 -5.38
CA PHE A 108 7.64 -28.02 -5.45
C PHE A 108 8.50 -29.24 -5.83
N LYS A 109 9.63 -29.04 -6.53
CA LYS A 109 10.73 -30.00 -6.77
C LYS A 109 12.03 -29.20 -6.98
N PHE A 110 13.21 -29.83 -6.91
CA PHE A 110 14.52 -29.15 -7.03
C PHE A 110 14.62 -28.16 -8.21
N LEU A 111 13.95 -28.45 -9.34
CA LEU A 111 13.91 -27.60 -10.54
C LEU A 111 12.60 -26.82 -10.77
N HIS A 112 11.53 -27.09 -10.01
CA HIS A 112 10.22 -26.49 -10.24
C HIS A 112 9.87 -25.49 -9.13
N ARG A 113 9.77 -24.21 -9.52
CA ARG A 113 9.30 -23.12 -8.68
C ARG A 113 7.91 -22.69 -9.14
N ARG A 114 6.98 -22.51 -8.20
CA ARG A 114 5.73 -21.79 -8.45
C ARG A 114 5.91 -20.40 -7.90
N ILE A 115 5.69 -19.42 -8.77
CA ILE A 115 5.73 -18.00 -8.46
C ILE A 115 4.27 -17.54 -8.33
N THR A 116 3.95 -16.88 -7.22
CA THR A 116 2.64 -16.24 -7.01
C THR A 116 2.87 -14.77 -6.78
N ARG A 117 2.25 -13.93 -7.59
CA ARG A 117 2.34 -12.47 -7.46
C ARG A 117 1.03 -11.95 -6.90
N VAL A 118 1.11 -11.13 -5.86
CA VAL A 118 -0.07 -10.55 -5.22
C VAL A 118 0.09 -9.04 -5.19
N THR A 119 -0.86 -8.34 -5.80
CA THR A 119 -0.92 -6.88 -5.72
C THR A 119 -1.71 -6.47 -4.49
N PHE A 120 -1.07 -5.70 -3.62
CA PHE A 120 -1.66 -5.14 -2.41
C PHE A 120 -1.98 -3.67 -2.62
N MET A 121 -2.99 -3.19 -1.90
CA MET A 121 -3.37 -1.79 -1.83
C MET A 121 -3.79 -1.42 -0.41
N GLY A 122 -3.28 -0.31 0.10
CA GLY A 122 -3.65 0.18 1.44
C GLY A 122 -2.99 1.51 1.78
N TRP A 123 -3.40 2.05 2.92
CA TRP A 123 -2.96 3.33 3.48
C TRP A 123 -1.79 3.15 4.43
N THR A 124 -0.82 4.05 4.33
CA THR A 124 0.31 4.20 5.25
C THR A 124 0.60 5.68 5.47
N ASP A 125 1.48 6.01 6.41
CA ASP A 125 2.01 7.36 6.53
C ASP A 125 3.06 7.63 5.45
N GLU A 126 3.07 8.84 4.88
CA GLU A 126 4.04 9.24 3.86
C GLU A 126 5.48 9.13 4.36
N ALA A 127 5.74 9.38 5.65
CA ALA A 127 7.05 9.20 6.26
C ALA A 127 7.51 7.73 6.34
N ARG A 128 6.64 6.77 5.99
CA ARG A 128 6.98 5.35 5.84
C ARG A 128 7.43 4.98 4.43
N LEU A 129 7.49 5.96 3.53
CA LEU A 129 8.08 5.84 2.20
C LEU A 129 9.49 6.41 2.18
N ARG A 130 10.36 5.79 1.40
CA ARG A 130 11.73 6.28 1.13
C ARG A 130 12.12 6.00 -0.30
N ASP A 131 13.12 6.71 -0.77
CA ASP A 131 13.74 6.43 -2.05
C ASP A 131 14.39 5.03 -2.07
N TYR A 132 14.24 4.33 -3.19
CA TYR A 132 14.79 3.01 -3.43
C TYR A 132 16.31 3.01 -3.47
N TYR A 133 16.93 4.01 -4.11
CA TYR A 133 18.39 4.04 -4.26
C TYR A 133 19.07 4.33 -2.92
N ASP A 134 18.49 5.17 -2.08
CA ASP A 134 18.92 5.36 -0.70
C ASP A 134 18.85 4.03 0.07
N TRP A 135 17.70 3.34 0.03
CA TRP A 135 17.58 2.04 0.68
C TRP A 135 18.59 1.01 0.16
N PHE A 136 18.77 0.91 -1.15
CA PHE A 136 19.66 -0.07 -1.76
C PHE A 136 21.14 0.16 -1.40
N ASN A 137 21.55 1.42 -1.26
CA ASN A 137 22.95 1.77 -1.01
C ASN A 137 23.29 1.86 0.49
N ASN A 138 22.31 2.14 1.35
CA ASN A 138 22.51 2.42 2.78
C ASN A 138 21.75 1.48 3.73
N GLY A 139 21.02 0.50 3.20
CA GLY A 139 20.21 -0.47 3.94
C GLY A 139 20.96 -1.66 4.52
#